data_AF-A0A933WF84-F1
#
_entry.id   AF-A0A933WF84-F1
#
_cell.length_a   1.000
_cell.length_b   1.000
_cell.length_c   1.000
_cell.angle_alpha   90.00
_cell.angle_beta   90.00
_cell.angle_gamma   90.00
#
_symmetry.space_group_name_H-M   'P 1'
#
loop_
_entity.id
_entity.type
_entity.pdbx_description
1 polymer ?
#
loop_
_entity_poly.entity_id
_entity_poly.type
_entity_poly.pdbx_seq_one_letter_code
_entity_poly.pdbx_strand_id
1 'polypeptide(L)'
;MRQFTHYLAAVILLFMLASPIPIFAAVITHTVKEGESLTGIAKKYYGSDERFIILAEYNNIPNPKKIEAGLKLTIPKSLRYKIKKGDSLAQISKKYLDNKDRYKALMEINAISDPKAVSIDQIIKIPAKIPYTVKKGETLAIIAEKFYGDIKRYSLIASYNFISDPKTLEPGQKLIIPISDLEIVESKAKKTDEKKIVRAVPEKPVSKNNIEKKEIAKAEAPQKEEGQQFLKKGIDSYFKGKYDEAVAEINTGLEKGLKEKGDKLKAHRFLAYTYVAKEDKEEAKRQFKKALEIDQKMELDPIYVSPKIIEVFKEVKGE
;
A
#
# COMPACT_ATOMS: atom_id res chain seq x y z
N MET A 1 52.58 -35.03 59.42
CA MET A 1 53.17 -35.01 58.06
C MET A 1 52.06 -35.19 57.04
N ARG A 2 52.10 -34.38 55.97
CA ARG A 2 51.34 -34.41 54.71
C ARG A 2 49.87 -33.96 54.70
N GLN A 3 49.67 -32.84 54.01
CA GLN A 3 48.44 -32.24 53.51
C GLN A 3 47.85 -33.04 52.36
N PHE A 4 46.52 -32.98 52.16
CA PHE A 4 45.87 -32.95 50.85
C PHE A 4 44.52 -32.24 50.95
N THR A 5 44.47 -31.02 50.44
CA THR A 5 43.26 -30.25 50.13
C THR A 5 42.44 -30.95 49.04
N HIS A 6 41.12 -31.11 49.23
CA HIS A 6 40.19 -31.34 48.11
C HIS A 6 39.02 -30.37 48.23
N TYR A 7 38.95 -29.48 47.23
CA TYR A 7 37.87 -28.56 46.96
C TYR A 7 36.54 -29.32 46.83
N LEU A 8 35.51 -28.88 47.57
CA LEU A 8 34.13 -29.26 47.29
C LEU A 8 33.64 -28.42 46.10
N ALA A 9 33.89 -28.89 44.89
CA ALA A 9 33.27 -28.36 43.67
C ALA A 9 32.19 -29.35 43.22
N ALA A 10 30.92 -29.03 43.48
CA ALA A 10 29.79 -29.77 42.93
C ALA A 10 28.62 -28.83 42.62
N VAL A 11 28.77 -28.14 41.47
CA VAL A 11 27.77 -27.94 40.41
C VAL A 11 26.33 -27.68 40.88
N ILE A 12 25.99 -26.41 41.07
CA ILE A 12 24.62 -25.95 40.86
C ILE A 12 24.39 -25.92 39.35
N LEU A 13 23.78 -26.98 38.81
CA LEU A 13 23.28 -27.00 37.44
C LEU A 13 22.04 -26.11 37.39
N LEU A 14 22.25 -24.80 37.23
CA LEU A 14 21.20 -23.86 36.93
C LEU A 14 20.71 -24.14 35.50
N PHE A 15 19.68 -24.99 35.38
CA PHE A 15 18.85 -25.04 34.18
C PHE A 15 18.16 -23.67 34.05
N MET A 16 18.85 -22.71 33.44
CA MET A 16 18.16 -21.59 32.82
C MET A 16 17.31 -22.18 31.71
N LEU A 17 16.01 -22.35 31.99
CA LEU A 17 14.99 -22.42 30.96
C LEU A 17 15.12 -21.13 30.15
N ALA A 18 15.90 -21.18 29.08
CA ALA A 18 15.88 -20.18 28.04
C ALA A 18 14.52 -20.31 27.35
N SER A 19 13.48 -19.75 27.99
CA SER A 19 12.22 -19.47 27.32
C SER A 19 12.59 -18.72 26.05
N PRO A 20 12.25 -19.24 24.86
CA PRO A 20 12.60 -18.58 23.63
C PRO A 20 12.00 -17.18 23.71
N ILE A 21 12.86 -16.15 23.73
CA ILE A 21 12.42 -14.76 23.63
C ILE A 21 11.53 -14.73 22.39
N PRO A 22 10.22 -14.43 22.50
CA PRO A 22 9.37 -14.35 21.33
C PRO A 22 10.02 -13.32 20.40
N ILE A 23 10.42 -13.77 19.21
CA ILE A 23 10.93 -12.91 18.16
C ILE A 23 9.72 -12.10 17.67
N PHE A 24 9.34 -11.07 18.39
CA PHE A 24 8.48 -10.03 17.84
C PHE A 24 9.26 -9.43 16.69
N ALA A 25 8.67 -9.43 15.49
CA ALA A 25 9.24 -8.71 14.37
C ALA A 25 9.53 -7.28 14.86
N ALA A 26 10.81 -6.87 14.85
CA ALA A 26 11.23 -5.61 15.45
C ALA A 26 10.29 -4.48 14.98
N VAL A 27 9.49 -3.99 15.93
CA VAL A 27 8.54 -2.91 15.73
C VAL A 27 9.38 -1.65 15.58
N ILE A 28 9.23 -0.96 14.46
CA ILE A 28 9.93 0.30 14.24
C ILE A 28 9.07 1.39 14.86
N THR A 29 9.65 2.13 15.80
CA THR A 29 9.00 3.28 16.43
C THR A 29 9.73 4.55 16.04
N HIS A 30 8.96 5.57 15.66
CA HIS A 30 9.43 6.92 15.37
C HIS A 30 8.83 7.87 16.40
N THR A 31 9.64 8.69 17.05
CA THR A 31 9.15 9.76 17.94
C THR A 31 9.14 11.05 17.13
N VAL A 32 7.93 11.62 16.96
CA VAL A 32 7.72 12.85 16.20
C VAL A 32 8.53 13.98 16.84
N LYS A 33 9.30 14.70 16.03
CA LYS A 33 10.06 15.88 16.42
C LYS A 33 9.26 17.15 16.14
N GLU A 34 9.71 18.25 16.75
CA GLU A 34 9.17 19.57 16.48
C GLU A 34 9.24 19.89 14.97
N GLY A 35 8.11 20.34 14.41
CA GLY A 35 7.97 20.67 12.98
C GLY A 35 7.79 19.48 12.03
N GLU A 36 7.86 18.22 12.50
CA GLU A 36 7.58 17.07 11.62
C GLU A 36 6.08 16.93 11.30
N SER A 37 5.79 16.39 10.12
CA SER A 37 4.44 16.05 9.65
C SER A 37 4.36 14.57 9.30
N LEU A 38 3.16 13.97 9.32
CA LEU A 38 3.00 12.58 8.88
C LEU A 38 3.42 12.36 7.42
N THR A 39 3.25 13.35 6.55
CA THR A 39 3.70 13.29 5.15
C THR A 39 5.22 13.25 5.06
N GLY A 40 5.94 14.09 5.83
CA GLY A 40 7.39 14.07 5.91
C GLY A 40 7.93 12.74 6.48
N ILE A 41 7.27 12.23 7.52
CA ILE A 41 7.63 10.94 8.14
C ILE A 41 7.35 9.79 7.17
N ALA A 42 6.22 9.78 6.47
CA ALA A 42 5.91 8.78 5.45
C ALA A 42 6.92 8.83 4.30
N LYS A 43 7.28 10.03 3.82
CA LYS A 43 8.32 10.22 2.82
C LYS A 43 9.65 9.63 3.28
N LYS A 44 10.03 9.87 4.53
CA LYS A 44 11.25 9.34 5.15
C LYS A 44 11.28 7.80 5.20
N TYR A 45 10.21 7.18 5.69
CA TYR A 45 10.20 5.72 5.88
C TYR A 45 9.86 4.95 4.61
N TYR A 46 8.94 5.44 3.79
CA TYR A 46 8.40 4.72 2.63
C TYR A 46 8.80 5.33 1.28
N GLY A 47 9.49 6.46 1.26
CA GLY A 47 9.87 7.14 0.01
C GLY A 47 8.71 7.89 -0.66
N SER A 48 7.51 7.86 -0.08
CA SER A 48 6.30 8.52 -0.58
C SER A 48 5.56 9.19 0.58
N ASP A 49 5.27 10.47 0.42
CA ASP A 49 4.45 11.26 1.35
C ASP A 49 2.99 10.81 1.35
N GLU A 50 2.45 10.32 0.24
CA GLU A 50 1.10 9.75 0.13
C GLU A 50 0.83 8.59 1.10
N ARG A 51 1.89 7.90 1.53
CA ARG A 51 1.81 6.80 2.51
C ARG A 51 1.53 7.29 3.94
N PHE A 52 1.36 8.60 4.15
CA PHE A 52 0.98 9.17 5.45
C PHE A 52 -0.33 8.58 5.98
N ILE A 53 -1.27 8.24 5.10
CA ILE A 53 -2.52 7.61 5.50
C ILE A 53 -2.26 6.29 6.24
N ILE A 54 -1.31 5.49 5.76
CA ILE A 54 -0.98 4.21 6.40
C ILE A 54 -0.48 4.44 7.82
N LEU A 55 0.33 5.49 8.05
CA LEU A 55 0.76 5.87 9.39
C LEU A 55 -0.40 6.33 10.24
N ALA A 56 -1.28 7.19 9.69
CA ALA A 56 -2.42 7.71 10.43
C ALA A 56 -3.34 6.59 10.91
N GLU A 57 -3.75 5.71 9.99
CA GLU A 57 -4.68 4.62 10.26
C GLU A 57 -4.07 3.58 11.21
N TYR A 58 -2.81 3.19 10.98
CA TYR A 58 -2.12 2.22 11.84
C TYR A 58 -1.92 2.72 13.28
N ASN A 59 -1.74 4.03 13.46
CA ASN A 59 -1.52 4.65 14.77
C ASN A 59 -2.78 5.30 15.35
N ASN A 60 -3.95 5.06 14.74
CA ASN A 60 -5.23 5.65 15.16
C ASN A 60 -5.19 7.17 15.32
N ILE A 61 -4.58 7.88 14.37
CA ILE A 61 -4.45 9.34 14.38
C ILE A 61 -5.67 9.95 13.67
N PRO A 62 -6.61 10.58 14.38
CA PRO A 62 -7.84 11.08 13.77
C PRO A 62 -7.60 12.29 12.88
N ASN A 63 -6.61 13.13 13.21
CA ASN A 63 -6.24 14.29 12.42
C ASN A 63 -4.76 14.23 11.97
N PRO A 64 -4.50 13.64 10.79
CA PRO A 64 -3.18 13.56 10.18
C PRO A 64 -2.43 14.89 10.00
N LYS A 65 -3.15 16.02 9.95
CA LYS A 65 -2.59 17.36 9.79
C LYS A 65 -2.10 17.97 11.11
N LYS A 66 -2.44 17.36 12.25
CA LYS A 66 -2.09 17.84 13.59
C LYS A 66 -1.49 16.70 14.40
N ILE A 67 -0.17 16.53 14.28
CA ILE A 67 0.61 15.66 15.16
C ILE A 67 1.50 16.51 16.07
N GLU A 68 1.72 16.04 17.29
CA GLU A 68 2.51 16.76 18.29
C GLU A 68 3.89 16.13 18.45
N ALA A 69 4.88 16.96 18.78
CA ALA A 69 6.20 16.49 19.15
C ALA A 69 6.11 15.54 20.36
N GLY A 70 6.90 14.48 20.34
CA GLY A 70 6.87 13.42 21.35
C GLY A 70 5.88 12.28 21.06
N LEU A 71 4.97 12.43 20.08
CA LEU A 71 4.09 11.34 19.65
C LEU A 71 4.93 10.16 19.15
N LYS A 72 4.69 8.97 19.71
CA LYS A 72 5.36 7.73 19.27
C LYS A 72 4.52 7.04 18.20
N LEU A 73 4.99 7.09 16.97
CA LEU A 73 4.42 6.39 15.84
C LEU A 73 5.05 5.01 15.71
N THR A 74 4.22 3.99 15.58
CA THR A 74 4.64 2.71 15.03
C THR A 74 4.66 2.80 13.51
N ILE A 75 5.76 2.38 12.91
CA ILE A 75 5.96 2.36 11.46
C ILE A 75 5.69 0.92 10.97
N PRO A 76 4.49 0.63 10.43
CA PRO A 76 4.19 -0.69 9.89
C PRO A 76 5.07 -1.03 8.69
N LYS A 77 5.41 -2.30 8.53
CA LYS A 77 6.17 -2.81 7.39
C LYS A 77 5.62 -4.14 6.91
N SER A 78 5.75 -4.40 5.62
CA SER A 78 5.58 -5.76 5.11
C SER A 78 6.81 -6.61 5.47
N LEU A 79 6.62 -7.93 5.57
CA LEU A 79 7.70 -8.86 5.86
C LEU A 79 8.02 -9.69 4.61
N ARG A 80 9.27 -10.13 4.51
CA ARG A 80 9.68 -11.17 3.57
C ARG A 80 9.89 -12.45 4.36
N TYR A 81 9.19 -13.50 3.96
CA TYR A 81 9.26 -14.81 4.60
C TYR A 81 9.86 -15.82 3.64
N LYS A 82 10.89 -16.52 4.10
CA LYS A 82 11.51 -17.64 3.37
C LYS A 82 10.80 -18.93 3.76
N ILE A 83 10.11 -19.55 2.80
CA ILE A 83 9.34 -20.78 3.03
C ILE A 83 10.26 -21.89 3.49
N LYS A 84 9.86 -22.59 4.56
CA LYS A 84 10.61 -23.69 5.18
C LYS A 84 9.99 -25.03 4.82
N LYS A 85 10.77 -26.10 5.01
CA LYS A 85 10.27 -27.47 4.86
C LYS A 85 9.05 -27.70 5.77
N GLY A 86 7.95 -28.15 5.18
CA GLY A 86 6.70 -28.42 5.88
C GLY A 86 5.75 -27.23 6.03
N ASP A 87 6.12 -26.04 5.54
CA ASP A 87 5.20 -24.90 5.50
C ASP A 87 4.09 -25.09 4.45
N SER A 88 2.89 -24.60 4.78
CA SER A 88 1.81 -24.34 3.84
C SER A 88 1.37 -22.89 3.91
N LEU A 89 0.80 -22.36 2.82
CA LEU A 89 0.25 -21.00 2.81
C LEU A 89 -0.83 -20.79 3.88
N ALA A 90 -1.60 -21.84 4.22
CA ALA A 90 -2.59 -21.81 5.29
C ALA A 90 -1.94 -21.65 6.68
N GLN A 91 -0.86 -22.39 6.98
CA GLN A 91 -0.13 -22.25 8.25
C GLN A 91 0.56 -20.89 8.36
N ILE A 92 1.19 -20.43 7.28
CA ILE A 92 1.80 -19.09 7.21
C ILE A 92 0.73 -18.02 7.43
N SER A 93 -0.42 -18.13 6.77
CA SER A 93 -1.53 -17.18 6.94
C SER A 93 -2.09 -17.21 8.35
N LYS A 94 -2.24 -18.39 8.97
CA LYS A 94 -2.67 -18.48 10.36
C LYS A 94 -1.70 -17.77 11.31
N LYS A 95 -0.40 -17.96 11.09
CA LYS A 95 0.67 -17.40 11.94
C LYS A 95 0.83 -15.89 11.79
N TYR A 96 0.86 -15.37 10.57
CA TYR A 96 1.18 -13.95 10.32
C TYR A 96 -0.05 -13.09 10.05
N LEU A 97 -1.10 -13.71 9.49
CA LEU A 97 -2.34 -13.05 9.09
C LEU A 97 -3.51 -13.47 9.99
N ASP A 98 -3.25 -14.07 11.15
CA ASP A 98 -4.22 -14.47 12.21
C ASP A 98 -5.25 -15.54 11.84
N ASN A 99 -5.45 -15.80 10.54
CA ASN A 99 -6.44 -16.74 10.02
C ASN A 99 -5.87 -17.52 8.83
N LYS A 100 -6.03 -18.85 8.86
CA LYS A 100 -5.57 -19.75 7.81
C LYS A 100 -6.23 -19.45 6.45
N ASP A 101 -7.48 -18.98 6.45
CA ASP A 101 -8.29 -18.78 5.25
C ASP A 101 -7.88 -17.53 4.46
N ARG A 102 -7.01 -16.68 5.02
CA ARG A 102 -6.36 -15.56 4.31
C ARG A 102 -5.29 -16.01 3.30
N TYR A 103 -5.07 -17.31 3.14
CA TYR A 103 -4.11 -17.83 2.15
C TYR A 103 -4.46 -17.39 0.72
N LYS A 104 -5.73 -17.18 0.39
CA LYS A 104 -6.15 -16.68 -0.94
C LYS A 104 -5.64 -15.26 -1.21
N ALA A 105 -5.77 -14.37 -0.23
CA ALA A 105 -5.21 -13.03 -0.30
C ALA A 105 -3.67 -13.06 -0.34
N LEU A 106 -3.06 -13.98 0.42
CA LEU A 106 -1.60 -14.17 0.39
C LEU A 106 -1.10 -14.67 -0.97
N MET A 107 -1.85 -15.55 -1.63
CA MET A 107 -1.59 -16.00 -3.00
C MET A 107 -1.66 -14.84 -3.99
N GLU A 108 -2.73 -14.03 -3.94
CA GLU A 108 -2.91 -12.84 -4.81
C GLU A 108 -1.75 -11.86 -4.66
N ILE A 109 -1.31 -11.58 -3.42
CA ILE A 109 -0.17 -10.69 -3.13
C ILE A 109 1.14 -11.18 -3.76
N ASN A 110 1.31 -12.50 -3.86
CA ASN A 110 2.54 -13.13 -4.32
C ASN A 110 2.45 -13.71 -5.73
N ALA A 111 1.36 -13.44 -6.46
CA ALA A 111 1.08 -14.00 -7.77
C ALA A 111 1.22 -15.53 -7.81
N ILE A 112 0.76 -16.21 -6.76
CA ILE A 112 0.76 -17.69 -6.66
C ILE A 112 -0.60 -18.19 -7.15
N SER A 113 -0.61 -19.01 -8.19
CA SER A 113 -1.86 -19.56 -8.76
C SER A 113 -2.32 -20.85 -8.07
N ASP A 114 -1.38 -21.70 -7.64
CA ASP A 114 -1.66 -22.96 -6.95
C ASP A 114 -1.06 -22.92 -5.54
N PRO A 115 -1.87 -23.06 -4.46
CA PRO A 115 -1.36 -23.07 -3.09
C PRO A 115 -0.35 -24.20 -2.80
N LYS A 116 -0.33 -25.26 -3.61
CA LYS A 116 0.62 -26.39 -3.48
C LYS A 116 1.92 -26.18 -4.25
N ALA A 117 1.98 -25.18 -5.14
CA ALA A 117 3.17 -24.91 -5.97
C ALA A 117 4.26 -24.10 -5.25
N VAL A 118 4.11 -23.84 -3.95
CA VAL A 118 5.14 -23.13 -3.18
C VAL A 118 6.35 -24.02 -2.91
N SER A 119 7.54 -23.48 -3.14
CA SER A 119 8.80 -24.22 -2.98
C SER A 119 9.50 -23.85 -1.68
N ILE A 120 10.24 -24.83 -1.12
CA ILE A 120 11.20 -24.55 -0.04
C ILE A 120 12.14 -23.45 -0.51
N ASP A 121 12.52 -22.56 0.41
CA ASP A 121 13.40 -21.42 0.19
C ASP A 121 12.83 -20.29 -0.68
N GLN A 122 11.64 -20.45 -1.26
CA GLN A 122 10.93 -19.36 -1.93
C GLN A 122 10.67 -18.21 -0.95
N ILE A 123 10.98 -16.98 -1.37
CA ILE A 123 10.70 -15.78 -0.58
C ILE A 123 9.34 -15.21 -1.00
N ILE A 124 8.41 -15.15 -0.05
CA ILE A 124 7.10 -14.52 -0.23
C ILE A 124 6.98 -13.24 0.60
N LYS A 125 6.15 -12.32 0.13
CA LYS A 125 5.75 -11.11 0.84
C LYS A 125 4.58 -11.43 1.77
N ILE A 126 4.68 -10.99 3.02
CA ILE A 126 3.61 -10.98 4.01
C ILE A 126 3.17 -9.53 4.20
N PRO A 127 1.89 -9.18 3.96
CA PRO A 127 1.42 -7.80 4.06
C PRO A 127 1.46 -7.27 5.50
N ALA A 128 1.65 -5.96 5.63
CA ALA A 128 1.29 -5.24 6.83
C ALA A 128 -0.24 -5.19 6.95
N LYS A 129 -0.75 -5.31 8.17
CA LYS A 129 -2.19 -5.29 8.48
C LYS A 129 -2.58 -3.88 8.94
N ILE A 130 -3.13 -3.07 8.05
CA ILE A 130 -3.53 -1.70 8.39
C ILE A 130 -4.99 -1.72 8.83
N PRO A 131 -5.32 -1.42 10.11
CA PRO A 131 -6.71 -1.34 10.53
C PRO A 131 -7.40 -0.17 9.83
N TYR A 132 -8.67 -0.35 9.48
CA TYR A 132 -9.47 0.68 8.85
C TYR A 132 -10.92 0.62 9.32
N THR A 133 -11.52 1.77 9.55
CA THR A 133 -12.96 1.88 9.83
C THR A 133 -13.64 2.52 8.64
N VAL A 134 -14.58 1.80 8.03
CA VAL A 134 -15.32 2.27 6.86
C VAL A 134 -16.06 3.56 7.19
N LYS A 135 -15.86 4.59 6.36
CA LYS A 135 -16.57 5.86 6.50
C LYS A 135 -17.89 5.85 5.74
N LYS A 136 -18.80 6.75 6.11
CA LYS A 136 -20.10 6.89 5.45
C LYS A 136 -19.92 7.14 3.94
N GLY A 137 -20.57 6.33 3.11
CA GLY A 137 -20.53 6.44 1.65
C GLY A 137 -19.32 5.80 0.97
N GLU A 138 -18.41 5.17 1.72
CA GLU A 138 -17.28 4.47 1.10
C GLU A 138 -17.68 3.12 0.50
N THR A 139 -16.97 2.74 -0.56
CA THR A 139 -17.00 1.41 -1.15
C THR A 139 -15.61 0.78 -1.06
N LEU A 140 -15.50 -0.55 -1.19
CA LEU A 140 -14.19 -1.20 -1.24
C LEU A 140 -13.31 -0.67 -2.37
N ALA A 141 -13.89 -0.21 -3.48
CA ALA A 141 -13.14 0.40 -4.58
C ALA A 141 -12.53 1.75 -4.15
N ILE A 142 -13.30 2.61 -3.46
CA ILE A 142 -12.80 3.89 -2.93
C ILE A 142 -11.68 3.65 -1.92
N ILE A 143 -11.85 2.66 -1.03
CA ILE A 143 -10.83 2.30 -0.04
C ILE A 143 -9.60 1.74 -0.75
N ALA A 144 -9.76 0.86 -1.74
CA ALA A 144 -8.65 0.33 -2.52
C ALA A 144 -7.85 1.43 -3.22
N GLU A 145 -8.53 2.42 -3.79
CA GLU A 145 -7.88 3.59 -4.36
C GLU A 145 -7.04 4.33 -3.31
N LYS A 146 -7.64 4.60 -2.15
CA LYS A 146 -7.04 5.36 -1.05
C LYS A 146 -5.71 4.76 -0.58
N PHE A 147 -5.59 3.44 -0.57
CA PHE A 147 -4.44 2.73 -0.01
C PHE A 147 -3.47 2.16 -1.05
N TYR A 148 -3.94 1.86 -2.26
CA TYR A 148 -3.13 1.21 -3.30
C TYR A 148 -2.97 2.07 -4.57
N GLY A 149 -3.71 3.17 -4.71
CA GLY A 149 -3.81 3.90 -5.98
C GLY A 149 -4.47 3.06 -7.10
N ASP A 150 -5.17 1.98 -6.74
CA ASP A 150 -5.75 1.06 -7.70
C ASP A 150 -7.05 0.48 -7.15
N ILE A 151 -8.17 1.01 -7.63
CA ILE A 151 -9.52 0.48 -7.38
C ILE A 151 -9.62 -1.04 -7.54
N LYS A 152 -8.91 -1.65 -8.52
CA LYS A 152 -9.02 -3.09 -8.79
C LYS A 152 -8.53 -3.93 -7.61
N ARG A 153 -7.75 -3.34 -6.69
CA ARG A 153 -7.36 -3.97 -5.42
C ARG A 153 -8.50 -4.14 -4.42
N TYR A 154 -9.74 -3.74 -4.75
CA TYR A 154 -10.90 -4.03 -3.92
C TYR A 154 -11.08 -5.54 -3.70
N SER A 155 -10.71 -6.38 -4.68
CA SER A 155 -10.76 -7.85 -4.58
C SER A 155 -9.86 -8.36 -3.47
N LEU A 156 -8.66 -7.79 -3.36
CA LEU A 156 -7.70 -8.13 -2.31
C LEU A 156 -8.26 -7.78 -0.92
N ILE A 157 -8.86 -6.60 -0.78
CA ILE A 157 -9.50 -6.20 0.48
C ILE A 157 -10.65 -7.15 0.81
N ALA A 158 -11.53 -7.44 -0.15
CA ALA A 158 -12.67 -8.33 0.05
C ALA A 158 -12.22 -9.74 0.48
N SER A 159 -11.28 -10.32 -0.26
CA SER A 159 -10.67 -11.63 0.00
C SER A 159 -10.02 -11.69 1.39
N TYR A 160 -9.27 -10.66 1.78
CA TYR A 160 -8.60 -10.62 3.08
C TYR A 160 -9.58 -10.49 4.27
N ASN A 161 -10.70 -9.80 4.05
CA ASN A 161 -11.72 -9.51 5.07
C ASN A 161 -12.92 -10.45 5.01
N PHE A 162 -12.88 -11.50 4.19
CA PHE A 162 -13.97 -12.48 4.02
C PHE A 162 -15.30 -11.83 3.59
N ILE A 163 -15.23 -10.79 2.76
CA ILE A 163 -16.41 -10.11 2.22
C ILE A 163 -16.80 -10.78 0.91
N SER A 164 -17.95 -11.46 0.91
CA SER A 164 -18.48 -12.14 -0.28
C SER A 164 -19.16 -11.19 -1.26
N ASP A 165 -19.88 -10.18 -0.75
CA ASP A 165 -20.52 -9.14 -1.56
C ASP A 165 -19.97 -7.75 -1.18
N PRO A 166 -19.19 -7.09 -2.06
CA PRO A 166 -18.68 -5.75 -1.82
C PRO A 166 -19.75 -4.67 -1.57
N LYS A 167 -21.01 -4.92 -1.94
CA LYS A 167 -22.12 -3.96 -1.77
C LYS A 167 -22.69 -3.93 -0.35
N THR A 168 -22.33 -4.89 0.50
CA THR A 168 -22.83 -4.96 1.89
C THR A 168 -21.97 -4.16 2.87
N LEU A 169 -21.08 -3.30 2.37
CA LEU A 169 -20.17 -2.53 3.20
C LEU A 169 -20.93 -1.47 4.01
N GLU A 170 -20.79 -1.51 5.34
CA GLU A 170 -21.50 -0.59 6.24
C GLU A 170 -20.56 0.45 6.87
N PRO A 171 -21.01 1.70 7.07
CA PRO A 171 -20.26 2.68 7.84
C PRO A 171 -19.97 2.16 9.25
N GLY A 172 -18.73 2.33 9.72
CA GLY A 172 -18.27 1.80 11.01
C GLY A 172 -17.75 0.36 10.96
N GLN A 173 -17.93 -0.36 9.85
CA GLN A 173 -17.36 -1.69 9.68
C GLN A 173 -15.83 -1.64 9.77
N LYS A 174 -15.25 -2.53 10.57
CA LYS A 174 -13.80 -2.67 10.73
C LYS A 174 -13.23 -3.60 9.67
N LEU A 175 -12.24 -3.11 8.94
CA LEU A 175 -11.48 -3.85 7.94
C LEU A 175 -10.00 -3.90 8.31
N ILE A 176 -9.29 -4.83 7.68
CA ILE A 176 -7.83 -4.82 7.57
C ILE A 176 -7.48 -4.60 6.12
N ILE A 177 -6.65 -3.60 5.84
CA ILE A 177 -6.12 -3.31 4.51
C ILE A 177 -4.72 -3.94 4.40
N PRO A 178 -4.53 -5.01 3.61
CA PRO A 178 -3.25 -5.70 3.51
C PRO A 178 -2.26 -5.01 2.56
N ILE A 179 -1.28 -4.28 3.10
CA ILE A 179 -0.28 -3.57 2.30
C ILE A 179 1.03 -4.38 2.18
N SER A 180 1.35 -4.86 0.98
CA SER A 180 2.51 -5.74 0.75
C SER A 180 3.80 -5.03 0.33
N ASP A 181 3.72 -3.75 -0.01
CA ASP A 181 4.81 -2.93 -0.54
C ASP A 181 5.36 -1.88 0.44
N LEU A 182 5.08 -2.04 1.74
CA LEU A 182 5.67 -1.20 2.81
C LEU A 182 7.08 -1.68 3.17
N GLU A 183 8.02 -1.47 2.26
CA GLU A 183 9.45 -1.61 2.56
C GLU A 183 10.01 -0.31 3.16
N ILE A 184 10.82 -0.43 4.21
CA ILE A 184 11.43 0.73 4.85
C ILE A 184 12.68 1.16 4.10
N VAL A 185 12.63 2.33 3.45
CA VAL A 185 13.73 2.90 2.65
C VAL A 185 14.90 3.30 3.55
N GLU A 186 14.65 3.95 4.69
CA GLU A 186 15.70 4.38 5.63
C GLU A 186 16.52 3.21 6.20
N SER A 187 15.91 2.02 6.31
CA SER A 187 16.60 0.81 6.78
C SER A 187 17.64 0.28 5.79
N LYS A 188 17.57 0.68 4.51
CA LYS A 188 18.57 0.35 3.50
C LYS A 188 19.83 1.22 3.65
N ALA A 189 19.71 2.46 4.16
CA ALA A 189 20.83 3.38 4.32
C ALA A 189 21.73 3.08 5.55
N LYS A 190 21.21 2.37 6.56
CA LYS A 190 22.00 1.94 7.74
C LYS A 190 22.64 0.55 7.61
N LYS A 191 22.49 -0.14 6.46
CA LYS A 191 23.08 -1.48 6.21
C LYS A 191 24.38 -1.45 5.40
N THR A 192 24.96 -0.28 5.18
CA THR A 192 26.14 -0.11 4.31
C THR A 192 27.48 -0.37 5.01
N ASP A 193 27.51 -0.53 6.33
CA ASP A 193 28.77 -0.76 7.08
C ASP A 193 29.06 -2.24 7.42
N GLU A 194 28.18 -3.18 7.05
CA GLU A 194 28.34 -4.62 7.38
C GLU A 194 28.65 -5.52 6.17
N LYS A 195 29.02 -4.97 5.01
CA LYS A 195 29.42 -5.77 3.82
C LYS A 195 30.83 -5.43 3.33
N LYS A 196 31.83 -5.87 4.09
CA LYS A 196 33.14 -6.26 3.54
C LYS A 196 33.30 -7.74 3.83
N ILE A 197 33.86 -8.51 2.87
CA ILE A 197 33.88 -9.99 2.74
C ILE A 197 32.63 -10.46 1.94
N VAL A 198 32.66 -10.84 0.64
CA VAL A 198 33.61 -11.61 -0.16
C VAL A 198 33.56 -11.19 -1.65
N ARG A 199 34.78 -11.13 -2.21
CA ARG A 199 35.34 -11.20 -3.58
C ARG A 199 34.45 -11.34 -4.83
N ALA A 200 34.93 -10.61 -5.85
CA ALA A 200 34.60 -10.59 -7.27
C ALA A 200 35.07 -11.81 -8.07
N VAL A 201 34.35 -12.12 -9.17
CA VAL A 201 34.82 -12.74 -10.43
C VAL A 201 33.93 -12.20 -11.58
N PRO A 202 34.45 -11.97 -12.81
CA PRO A 202 34.05 -10.86 -13.70
C PRO A 202 33.09 -11.22 -14.86
N GLU A 203 32.50 -10.18 -15.45
CA GLU A 203 31.69 -10.21 -16.68
C GLU A 203 32.52 -10.18 -17.97
N LYS A 204 31.99 -10.85 -19.03
CA LYS A 204 31.76 -10.41 -20.44
C LYS A 204 31.96 -11.58 -21.45
N PRO A 205 31.52 -11.49 -22.74
CA PRO A 205 30.64 -10.51 -23.39
C PRO A 205 29.50 -11.10 -24.27
N VAL A 206 28.57 -10.20 -24.60
CA VAL A 206 27.69 -10.05 -25.78
C VAL A 206 27.88 -11.00 -26.98
N SER A 207 26.76 -11.51 -27.50
CA SER A 207 26.61 -11.86 -28.92
C SER A 207 25.31 -11.26 -29.49
N LYS A 208 25.44 -10.60 -30.64
CA LYS A 208 24.35 -10.08 -31.49
C LYS A 208 23.93 -11.19 -32.45
N ASN A 209 22.64 -11.28 -32.76
CA ASN A 209 22.17 -11.23 -34.16
C ASN A 209 20.64 -11.10 -34.25
N ASN A 210 20.23 -10.22 -35.17
CA ASN A 210 18.90 -10.03 -35.76
C ASN A 210 18.44 -11.33 -36.47
N ILE A 211 17.20 -11.60 -36.87
CA ILE A 211 16.21 -10.85 -37.66
C ILE A 211 14.88 -11.62 -37.50
N GLU A 212 13.74 -10.94 -37.36
CA GLU A 212 12.57 -11.11 -38.25
C GLU A 212 11.38 -10.27 -37.79
N LYS A 213 11.06 -9.27 -38.63
CA LYS A 213 9.76 -8.62 -38.67
C LYS A 213 8.73 -9.66 -39.14
N LYS A 214 7.68 -9.86 -38.36
CA LYS A 214 6.42 -10.42 -38.85
C LYS A 214 5.26 -9.56 -38.38
N GLU A 215 4.89 -8.62 -39.23
CA GLU A 215 3.52 -8.11 -39.35
C GLU A 215 2.58 -9.31 -39.46
N ILE A 216 1.54 -9.39 -38.63
CA ILE A 216 0.25 -10.03 -38.92
C ILE A 216 -0.78 -9.56 -37.88
N ALA A 217 -1.91 -9.11 -38.43
CA ALA A 217 -3.27 -9.07 -37.88
C ALA A 217 -3.58 -8.20 -36.64
N LYS A 218 -4.19 -7.06 -36.97
CA LYS A 218 -5.15 -6.30 -36.17
C LYS A 218 -6.24 -7.25 -35.63
N ALA A 219 -6.10 -7.69 -34.39
CA ALA A 219 -7.19 -8.30 -33.63
C ALA A 219 -7.72 -7.23 -32.68
N GLU A 220 -8.95 -6.77 -32.93
CA GLU A 220 -9.66 -5.85 -32.02
C GLU A 220 -9.95 -6.60 -30.71
N ALA A 221 -9.08 -6.40 -29.73
CA ALA A 221 -9.30 -6.78 -28.35
C ALA A 221 -10.52 -6.00 -27.80
N PRO A 222 -11.26 -6.54 -26.81
CA PRO A 222 -12.45 -5.89 -26.30
C PRO A 222 -12.11 -4.48 -25.79
N GLN A 223 -12.70 -3.43 -26.36
CA GLN A 223 -12.62 -2.01 -25.94
C GLN A 223 -12.97 -1.72 -24.46
N LYS A 224 -13.21 -2.77 -23.66
CA LYS A 224 -13.75 -2.73 -22.30
C LYS A 224 -12.70 -2.37 -21.24
N GLU A 225 -11.40 -2.38 -21.55
CA GLU A 225 -10.30 -2.08 -20.60
C GLU A 225 -9.46 -0.82 -20.92
N GLU A 226 -9.60 -0.20 -22.09
CA GLU A 226 -8.74 0.93 -22.50
C GLU A 226 -8.94 2.16 -21.61
N GLY A 227 -10.18 2.58 -21.37
CA GLY A 227 -10.46 3.80 -20.61
C GLY A 227 -9.91 3.78 -19.18
N GLN A 228 -9.96 2.62 -18.52
CA GLN A 228 -9.43 2.44 -17.16
C GLN A 228 -7.91 2.55 -17.11
N GLN A 229 -7.21 2.08 -18.14
CA GLN A 229 -5.76 2.22 -18.23
C GLN A 229 -5.36 3.68 -18.36
N PHE A 230 -6.07 4.45 -19.19
CA PHE A 230 -5.85 5.89 -19.33
C PHE A 230 -6.19 6.65 -18.05
N LEU A 231 -7.29 6.31 -17.37
CA LEU A 231 -7.62 6.88 -16.07
C LEU A 231 -6.50 6.63 -15.05
N LYS A 232 -5.97 5.40 -14.97
CA LYS A 232 -4.85 5.07 -14.09
C LYS A 232 -3.61 5.89 -14.41
N LYS A 233 -3.21 5.94 -15.68
CA LYS A 233 -2.04 6.74 -16.11
C LYS A 233 -2.21 8.21 -15.75
N GLY A 234 -3.38 8.79 -16.03
CA GLY A 234 -3.63 10.19 -15.74
C GLY A 234 -3.62 10.53 -14.25
N ILE A 235 -4.07 9.61 -13.40
CA ILE A 235 -3.93 9.73 -11.94
C ILE A 235 -2.46 9.64 -11.53
N ASP A 236 -1.69 8.68 -12.07
CA ASP A 236 -0.24 8.59 -11.83
C ASP A 236 0.48 9.88 -12.26
N SER A 237 0.06 10.50 -13.36
CA SER A 237 0.59 11.76 -13.89
C SER A 237 0.27 12.94 -12.97
N TYR A 238 -0.95 13.02 -12.42
CA TYR A 238 -1.34 14.02 -11.43
C TYR A 238 -0.42 13.99 -10.20
N PHE A 239 -0.18 12.79 -9.65
CA PHE A 239 0.68 12.61 -8.48
C PHE A 239 2.16 12.89 -8.76
N LYS A 240 2.61 12.74 -10.01
CA LYS A 240 3.96 13.15 -10.45
C LYS A 240 4.08 14.65 -10.74
N GLY A 241 3.03 15.45 -10.56
CA GLY A 241 3.00 16.87 -10.89
C GLY A 241 2.93 17.16 -12.40
N LYS A 242 2.71 16.15 -13.23
CA LYS A 242 2.57 16.26 -14.69
C LYS A 242 1.12 16.56 -15.04
N TYR A 243 0.66 17.76 -14.70
CA TYR A 243 -0.76 18.10 -14.74
C TYR A 243 -1.36 18.11 -16.15
N ASP A 244 -0.59 18.50 -17.18
CA ASP A 244 -1.06 18.46 -18.56
C ASP A 244 -1.24 17.02 -19.06
N GLU A 245 -0.28 16.14 -18.77
CA GLU A 245 -0.38 14.71 -19.05
C GLU A 245 -1.58 14.10 -18.31
N ALA A 246 -1.78 14.46 -17.05
CA ALA A 246 -2.91 14.01 -16.24
C ALA A 246 -4.26 14.37 -16.87
N VAL A 247 -4.44 15.64 -17.27
CA VAL A 247 -5.67 16.08 -17.95
C VAL A 247 -5.89 15.30 -19.24
N ALA A 248 -4.87 15.20 -20.08
CA ALA A 248 -4.96 14.52 -21.37
C ALA A 248 -5.35 13.04 -21.19
N GLU A 249 -4.64 12.33 -20.31
CA GLU A 249 -4.87 10.90 -20.08
C GLU A 249 -6.24 10.64 -19.43
N ILE A 250 -6.68 11.45 -18.45
CA ILE A 250 -8.00 11.25 -17.83
C ILE A 250 -9.12 11.53 -18.85
N ASN A 251 -9.00 12.58 -19.67
CA ASN A 251 -9.98 12.87 -20.72
C ASN A 251 -10.02 11.76 -21.78
N THR A 252 -8.86 11.26 -22.23
CA THR A 252 -8.82 10.08 -23.09
C THR A 252 -9.50 8.88 -22.43
N GLY A 253 -9.31 8.69 -21.12
CA GLY A 253 -10.02 7.66 -20.36
C GLY A 253 -11.54 7.78 -20.43
N LEU A 254 -12.06 8.99 -20.27
CA LEU A 254 -13.48 9.31 -20.39
C LEU A 254 -14.01 9.05 -21.81
N GLU A 255 -13.28 9.53 -22.84
CA GLU A 255 -13.62 9.35 -24.26
C GLU A 255 -13.64 7.88 -24.68
N LYS A 256 -12.68 7.10 -24.19
CA LYS A 256 -12.58 5.65 -24.41
C LYS A 256 -13.64 4.85 -23.65
N GLY A 257 -14.47 5.50 -22.84
CA GLY A 257 -15.64 4.90 -22.21
C GLY A 257 -15.33 4.22 -20.87
N LEU A 258 -15.36 5.00 -19.79
CA LEU A 258 -15.44 4.46 -18.43
C LEU A 258 -16.86 3.94 -18.16
N LYS A 259 -17.02 2.63 -17.91
CA LYS A 259 -18.36 2.03 -17.74
C LYS A 259 -18.92 2.20 -16.33
N GLU A 260 -18.07 2.04 -15.33
CA GLU A 260 -18.47 2.10 -13.93
C GLU A 260 -18.68 3.55 -13.48
N LYS A 261 -19.78 3.79 -12.74
CA LYS A 261 -20.04 5.11 -12.15
C LYS A 261 -18.87 5.59 -11.28
N GLY A 262 -18.25 4.67 -10.54
CA GLY A 262 -17.08 4.97 -9.70
C GLY A 262 -15.86 5.47 -10.50
N ASP A 263 -15.62 4.89 -11.67
CA ASP A 263 -14.51 5.31 -12.55
C ASP A 263 -14.76 6.70 -13.11
N LYS A 264 -15.98 6.97 -13.58
CA LYS A 264 -16.38 8.31 -14.06
C LYS A 264 -16.28 9.35 -12.95
N LEU A 265 -16.79 9.02 -11.76
CA LEU A 265 -16.72 9.88 -10.58
C LEU A 265 -15.26 10.22 -10.26
N LYS A 266 -14.39 9.20 -10.27
CA LYS A 266 -12.97 9.37 -10.01
C LYS A 266 -12.30 10.24 -11.07
N ALA A 267 -12.56 10.01 -12.36
CA ALA A 267 -12.02 10.81 -13.45
C ALA A 267 -12.33 12.31 -13.24
N HIS A 268 -13.60 12.64 -12.99
CA HIS A 268 -14.01 14.02 -12.75
C HIS A 268 -13.40 14.61 -11.46
N ARG A 269 -13.28 13.83 -10.38
CA ARG A 269 -12.58 14.27 -9.16
C ARG A 269 -11.12 14.61 -9.42
N PHE A 270 -10.38 13.74 -10.07
CA PHE A 270 -8.96 13.97 -10.34
C PHE A 270 -8.72 15.06 -11.38
N LEU A 271 -9.60 15.20 -12.38
CA LEU A 271 -9.58 16.39 -13.24
C LEU A 271 -9.79 17.65 -12.41
N ALA A 272 -10.78 17.69 -11.51
CA ALA A 272 -11.00 18.83 -10.65
C ALA A 272 -9.76 19.17 -9.80
N TYR A 273 -9.15 18.17 -9.17
CA TYR A 273 -7.93 18.36 -8.38
C TYR A 273 -6.77 18.89 -9.23
N THR A 274 -6.62 18.35 -10.43
CA THR A 274 -5.58 18.76 -11.39
C THR A 274 -5.77 20.22 -11.81
N TYR A 275 -7.01 20.63 -12.09
CA TYR A 275 -7.30 22.01 -12.45
C TYR A 275 -7.13 22.99 -11.28
N VAL A 276 -7.42 22.59 -10.04
CA VAL A 276 -7.07 23.40 -8.85
C VAL A 276 -5.55 23.59 -8.75
N ALA A 277 -4.75 22.54 -9.01
CA ALA A 277 -3.30 22.62 -9.01
C ALA A 277 -2.74 23.49 -10.15
N LYS A 278 -3.42 23.49 -11.31
CA LYS A 278 -3.14 24.36 -12.46
C LYS A 278 -3.69 25.79 -12.32
N GLU A 279 -4.35 26.09 -11.20
CA GLU A 279 -5.00 27.39 -10.93
C GLU A 279 -6.17 27.74 -11.86
N ASP A 280 -6.72 26.75 -12.57
CA ASP A 280 -7.93 26.88 -13.38
C ASP A 280 -9.16 26.53 -12.53
N LYS A 281 -9.60 27.50 -11.74
CA LYS A 281 -10.73 27.34 -10.80
C LYS A 281 -12.04 27.03 -11.53
N GLU A 282 -12.24 27.59 -12.72
CA GLU A 282 -13.49 27.43 -13.46
C GLU A 282 -13.64 26.02 -14.03
N GLU A 283 -12.57 25.46 -14.60
CA GLU A 283 -12.61 24.06 -15.04
C GLU A 283 -12.68 23.10 -13.86
N ALA A 284 -11.99 23.39 -12.75
CA ALA A 284 -12.12 22.60 -11.52
C ALA A 284 -13.58 22.52 -11.04
N LYS A 285 -14.29 23.66 -11.02
CA LYS A 285 -15.73 23.70 -10.68
C LYS A 285 -16.57 22.89 -11.64
N ARG A 286 -16.32 22.98 -12.96
CA ARG A 286 -17.04 22.19 -13.97
C ARG A 286 -16.88 20.70 -13.73
N GLN A 287 -15.68 20.25 -13.40
CA GLN A 287 -15.41 18.83 -13.15
C GLN A 287 -16.04 18.37 -11.82
N PHE A 288 -16.04 19.20 -10.77
CA PHE A 288 -16.78 18.88 -9.55
C PHE A 288 -18.30 18.79 -9.76
N LYS A 289 -18.89 19.65 -10.60
CA LYS A 289 -20.31 19.55 -10.97
C LYS A 289 -20.61 18.20 -11.63
N LYS A 290 -19.80 17.79 -12.62
CA LYS A 290 -19.92 16.47 -13.27
C LYS A 290 -19.77 15.32 -12.28
N ALA A 291 -18.86 15.44 -11.30
CA ALA A 291 -18.72 14.47 -10.22
C ALA A 291 -19.98 14.39 -9.35
N LEU A 292 -20.58 15.52 -8.97
CA LEU A 292 -21.81 15.60 -8.19
C LEU A 292 -23.05 15.12 -8.95
N GLU A 293 -23.08 15.27 -10.28
CA GLU A 293 -24.13 14.68 -11.13
C GLU A 293 -24.11 13.14 -11.07
N ILE A 294 -22.92 12.54 -10.90
CA ILE A 294 -22.75 11.09 -10.77
C ILE A 294 -23.09 10.63 -9.35
N ASP A 295 -22.62 11.37 -8.34
CA ASP A 295 -22.88 11.12 -6.92
C ASP A 295 -23.20 12.43 -6.18
N GLN A 296 -24.49 12.71 -6.03
CA GLN A 296 -24.98 13.92 -5.36
C GLN A 296 -24.64 13.99 -3.86
N LYS A 297 -24.27 12.85 -3.26
CA LYS A 297 -23.89 12.76 -1.84
C LYS A 297 -22.37 12.75 -1.65
N MET A 298 -21.61 12.98 -2.71
CA MET A 298 -20.17 13.04 -2.64
C MET A 298 -19.73 14.11 -1.64
N GLU A 299 -18.86 13.71 -0.72
CA GLU A 299 -18.16 14.61 0.18
C GLU A 299 -16.65 14.46 -0.02
N LEU A 300 -15.92 15.55 0.19
CA LEU A 300 -14.46 15.51 0.24
C LEU A 300 -14.02 15.53 1.69
N ASP A 301 -13.21 14.54 2.07
CA ASP A 301 -12.69 14.46 3.43
C ASP A 301 -11.54 15.48 3.61
N PRO A 302 -11.71 16.51 4.46
CA PRO A 302 -10.70 17.55 4.68
C PRO A 302 -9.43 17.02 5.32
N ILE A 303 -9.41 15.76 5.79
CA ILE A 303 -8.21 15.10 6.27
C ILE A 303 -7.25 14.78 5.12
N TYR A 304 -7.75 14.25 3.99
CA TYR A 304 -6.90 13.75 2.90
C TYR A 304 -6.84 14.67 1.69
N VAL A 305 -7.74 15.65 1.61
CA VAL A 305 -7.81 16.60 0.50
C VAL A 305 -7.22 17.95 0.94
N SER A 306 -6.55 18.64 0.00
CA SER A 306 -5.93 19.94 0.28
C SER A 306 -7.00 21.01 0.54
N PRO A 307 -6.73 22.03 1.40
CA PRO A 307 -7.68 23.10 1.67
C PRO A 307 -8.15 23.83 0.40
N LYS A 308 -7.25 24.11 -0.56
CA LYS A 308 -7.58 24.77 -1.83
C LYS A 308 -8.60 23.96 -2.65
N ILE A 309 -8.48 22.63 -2.65
CA ILE A 309 -9.42 21.75 -3.35
C ILE A 309 -10.78 21.73 -2.62
N ILE A 310 -10.77 21.65 -1.28
CA ILE A 310 -11.99 21.69 -0.46
C ILE A 310 -12.75 23.00 -0.67
N GLU A 311 -12.06 24.13 -0.70
CA GLU A 311 -12.65 25.45 -0.93
C GLU A 311 -13.40 25.52 -2.27
N VAL A 312 -12.75 25.11 -3.36
CA VAL A 312 -13.38 25.08 -4.69
C VAL A 312 -14.57 24.12 -4.73
N PHE A 313 -14.49 22.98 -4.04
CA PHE A 313 -15.60 22.03 -3.97
C PHE A 313 -16.81 22.58 -3.21
N LYS A 314 -16.59 23.28 -2.08
CA LYS A 314 -17.67 23.91 -1.30
C LYS A 314 -18.41 24.99 -2.09
N GLU A 315 -17.66 25.80 -2.85
CA GLU A 315 -18.27 26.79 -3.75
C GLU A 315 -19.22 26.16 -4.78
N VAL A 316 -18.93 24.92 -5.23
CA VAL A 316 -19.82 24.20 -6.15
C VAL A 316 -21.08 23.70 -5.44
N LYS A 317 -20.98 23.31 -4.17
CA LYS A 317 -22.13 22.88 -3.35
C LYS A 317 -23.00 24.04 -2.85
N GLY A 318 -22.49 25.28 -2.94
CA GLY A 318 -23.14 26.46 -2.35
C GLY A 318 -22.97 26.52 -0.83
N GLU A 319 -21.88 25.95 -0.31
CA GLU A 319 -21.49 25.93 1.11
C GLU A 319 -20.41 26.99 1.44
#